data_AF-A0A961IBV2-F1
#
_entry.id   AF-A0A961IBV2-F1
#
_cell.length_a   1.000
_cell.length_b   1.000
_cell.length_c   1.000
_cell.angle_alpha   90.00
_cell.angle_beta   90.00
_cell.angle_gamma   90.00
#
_symmetry.space_group_name_H-M   'P 1'
#
loop_
_entity.id
_entity.type
_entity.pdbx_description
1 polymer ?
#
loop_
_entity_poly.entity_id
_entity_poly.type
_entity_poly.pdbx_seq_one_letter_code
_entity_poly.pdbx_strand_id
1 'polypeptide(L)'
;MLKRVTRILGAGIFLSAFVLLASPVQAQSLSQLFAKPGVIGDSLSQGFYGATVEKKTQNWAYPVLVSKQAGSNVSYNKLKGPYINLEDVLKGDCGVFCIAGSIIGGNDGTVGTPTHAGITGADYTNALYTSGTCQDITATKWEKDWYWETWYWYTYRWVQVQDCQEPDKYHQYGLRNSGTQIQIMENVRPSFVFGSVGANHVLCTALATSLDCLDEARFRKDIPEAFRRLRNISSVRGGVVFTVPNVTAIAYLEQYNDPRGRANYSGLKAFYRSSASSPSHVLDANEVATISTFLTKLNNELKNQAAASNYALTDAKVIFDNIKNNGRPITHSSGWSPGVARAHWPLSGKPGIFGLDGVHPNRYGHAVLANELIKSINAKYGVNIPSVSEYSAWYYDTLNRSPVDLKGFLSDSIIGQIIQFVIDTFL
;
A
#
# COMPACT_ATOMS: atom_id res chain seq x y z
N MET A 1 -40.91 64.58 -52.37
CA MET A 1 -39.90 64.24 -53.40
C MET A 1 -39.03 63.11 -52.85
N LEU A 2 -39.13 61.92 -53.47
CA LEU A 2 -38.17 60.81 -53.50
C LEU A 2 -37.16 60.60 -52.33
N LYS A 3 -37.27 59.49 -51.59
CA LYS A 3 -36.53 58.23 -51.87
C LYS A 3 -36.79 57.15 -50.80
N ARG A 4 -37.15 55.96 -51.28
CA ARG A 4 -37.10 54.67 -50.56
C ARG A 4 -35.66 54.30 -50.23
N VAL A 5 -35.42 53.73 -49.05
CA VAL A 5 -34.39 52.71 -48.83
C VAL A 5 -34.99 51.59 -47.99
N THR A 6 -34.68 50.36 -48.41
CA THR A 6 -35.23 49.08 -48.00
C THR A 6 -34.31 48.37 -47.00
N ARG A 7 -34.86 47.40 -46.24
CA ARG A 7 -34.20 46.26 -45.54
C ARG A 7 -33.44 46.65 -44.23
N ILE A 8 -33.48 45.91 -43.11
CA ILE A 8 -33.47 44.45 -42.86
C ILE A 8 -34.18 44.17 -41.51
N LEU A 9 -35.04 43.14 -41.43
CA LEU A 9 -35.50 42.57 -40.16
C LEU A 9 -34.36 41.79 -39.50
N GLY A 10 -33.86 42.26 -38.36
CA GLY A 10 -32.97 41.50 -37.49
C GLY A 10 -33.78 40.56 -36.61
N ALA A 11 -33.61 39.26 -36.79
CA ALA A 11 -34.10 38.25 -35.86
C ALA A 11 -33.24 38.30 -34.58
N GLY A 12 -33.83 38.80 -33.49
CA GLY A 12 -33.24 38.72 -32.16
C GLY A 12 -33.30 37.28 -31.65
N ILE A 13 -32.14 36.62 -31.59
CA ILE A 13 -31.97 35.34 -30.91
C ILE A 13 -31.98 35.63 -29.40
N PHE A 14 -33.06 35.25 -28.72
CA PHE A 14 -33.08 35.18 -27.26
C PHE A 14 -32.17 34.02 -26.81
N LEU A 15 -30.95 34.34 -26.37
CA LEU A 15 -30.13 33.40 -25.59
C LEU A 15 -30.74 33.31 -24.18
N SER A 16 -31.59 32.32 -23.96
CA SER A 16 -32.01 31.92 -22.62
C SER A 16 -30.83 31.28 -21.90
N ALA A 17 -30.19 32.06 -21.01
CA ALA A 17 -29.18 31.55 -20.09
C ALA A 17 -29.84 30.56 -19.11
N PHE A 18 -29.62 29.27 -19.33
CA PHE A 18 -29.90 28.23 -18.33
C PHE A 18 -28.90 28.39 -17.19
N VAL A 19 -29.29 29.09 -16.13
CA VAL A 19 -28.61 29.01 -14.84
C VAL A 19 -28.91 27.63 -14.27
N LEU A 20 -27.96 26.70 -14.40
CA LEU A 20 -27.93 25.47 -13.64
C LEU A 20 -27.80 25.84 -12.16
N LEU A 21 -28.93 25.89 -11.46
CA LEU A 21 -28.96 25.90 -10.00
C LEU A 21 -28.36 24.57 -9.54
N ALA A 22 -27.08 24.61 -9.14
CA ALA A 22 -26.46 23.50 -8.43
C ALA A 22 -27.27 23.28 -7.14
N SER A 23 -28.03 22.18 -7.10
CA SER A 23 -28.65 21.73 -5.85
C SER A 23 -27.56 21.65 -4.78
N PRO A 24 -27.81 22.09 -3.53
CA PRO A 24 -26.84 21.90 -2.47
C PRO A 24 -26.62 20.40 -2.30
N VAL A 25 -25.39 19.93 -2.53
CA VAL A 25 -24.98 18.58 -2.17
C VAL A 25 -25.30 18.43 -0.69
N GLN A 26 -26.26 17.56 -0.35
CA GLN A 26 -26.59 17.27 1.04
C GLN A 26 -25.29 16.79 1.70
N ALA A 27 -24.73 17.58 2.62
CA ALA A 27 -23.50 17.21 3.32
C ALA A 27 -23.72 15.86 4.01
N GLN A 28 -22.94 14.86 3.62
CA GLN A 28 -23.05 13.53 4.18
C GLN A 28 -22.57 13.55 5.63
N SER A 29 -23.34 12.98 6.56
CA SER A 29 -22.87 12.91 7.93
C SER A 29 -21.68 11.95 8.04
N LEU A 30 -20.74 12.25 8.94
CA LEU A 30 -19.59 11.38 9.19
C LEU A 30 -20.03 9.95 9.56
N SER A 31 -21.07 9.83 10.39
CA SER A 31 -21.64 8.54 10.81
C SER A 31 -22.21 7.73 9.64
N GLN A 32 -22.77 8.38 8.61
CA GLN A 32 -23.25 7.70 7.42
C GLN A 32 -22.11 7.32 6.48
N LEU A 33 -21.09 8.17 6.35
CA LEU A 33 -19.90 7.89 5.55
C LEU A 33 -19.14 6.68 6.10
N PHE A 34 -18.85 6.69 7.40
CA PHE A 34 -18.09 5.63 8.08
C PHE A 34 -18.96 4.60 8.79
N ALA A 35 -20.22 4.40 8.37
CA ALA A 35 -21.11 3.40 8.96
C ALA A 35 -20.51 1.97 8.91
N LYS A 36 -19.83 1.63 7.82
CA LYS A 36 -19.14 0.35 7.61
C LYS A 36 -17.92 0.53 6.70
N PRO A 37 -16.75 0.92 7.24
CA PRO A 37 -15.55 1.06 6.43
C PRO A 37 -15.06 -0.31 5.93
N GLY A 38 -14.69 -0.36 4.65
CA GLY A 38 -14.08 -1.49 3.97
C GLY A 38 -12.67 -1.16 3.49
N VAL A 39 -11.76 -2.12 3.55
CA VAL A 39 -10.36 -1.94 3.11
C VAL A 39 -9.99 -3.04 2.14
N ILE A 40 -9.58 -2.64 0.94
CA ILE A 40 -8.60 -3.39 0.15
C ILE A 40 -7.24 -2.71 0.33
N GLY A 41 -6.16 -3.47 0.25
CA GLY A 41 -4.85 -2.88 0.47
C GLY A 41 -3.69 -3.86 0.45
N ASP A 42 -2.52 -3.28 0.68
CA ASP A 42 -1.22 -3.94 0.67
C ASP A 42 -0.64 -4.03 2.11
N SER A 43 0.68 -4.16 2.21
CA SER A 43 1.44 -4.20 3.46
C SER A 43 1.21 -2.98 4.36
N LEU A 44 1.01 -1.78 3.80
CA LEU A 44 0.75 -0.56 4.56
C LEU A 44 -0.61 -0.61 5.27
N SER A 45 -1.60 -1.15 4.57
CA SER A 45 -2.94 -1.32 5.14
C SER A 45 -2.97 -2.48 6.14
N GLN A 46 -2.24 -3.56 5.87
CA GLN A 46 -2.20 -4.71 6.77
C GLN A 46 -1.46 -4.37 8.08
N GLY A 47 -0.64 -3.31 8.12
CA GLY A 47 0.19 -2.97 9.27
C GLY A 47 1.45 -3.82 9.33
N PHE A 48 2.03 -4.14 8.17
CA PHE A 48 3.35 -4.74 8.10
C PHE A 48 4.39 -3.71 8.48
N TYR A 49 5.22 -4.06 9.45
CA TYR A 49 6.34 -3.23 9.87
C TYR A 49 7.36 -4.11 10.60
N GLY A 50 8.64 -3.88 10.33
CA GLY A 50 9.72 -4.63 10.98
C GLY A 50 9.77 -6.10 10.56
N ALA A 51 9.39 -6.41 9.31
CA ALA A 51 9.29 -7.76 8.79
C ALA A 51 8.27 -8.68 9.47
N THR A 52 7.23 -8.12 10.10
CA THR A 52 6.13 -8.90 10.66
C THR A 52 4.78 -8.22 10.51
N VAL A 53 3.70 -9.01 10.66
CA VAL A 53 2.33 -8.54 10.85
C VAL A 53 1.78 -9.20 12.11
N GLU A 54 1.48 -8.38 13.10
CA GLU A 54 0.88 -8.84 14.34
C GLU A 54 -0.16 -7.86 14.85
N LYS A 55 -0.98 -8.28 15.81
CA LYS A 55 -2.03 -7.42 16.40
C LYS A 55 -1.51 -6.02 16.77
N LYS A 56 -0.31 -5.92 17.35
CA LYS A 56 0.29 -4.65 17.74
C LYS A 56 0.51 -3.74 16.52
N THR A 57 1.08 -4.25 15.43
CA THR A 57 1.36 -3.46 14.22
C THR A 57 0.08 -3.19 13.41
N GLN A 58 -0.81 -4.18 13.29
CA GLN A 58 -2.13 -4.05 12.66
C GLN A 58 -2.97 -2.93 13.28
N ASN A 59 -2.95 -2.78 14.61
CA ASN A 59 -3.69 -1.72 15.31
C ASN A 59 -3.25 -0.29 14.93
N TRP A 60 -2.03 -0.14 14.38
CA TRP A 60 -1.50 1.15 13.94
C TRP A 60 -1.59 1.35 12.44
N ALA A 61 -2.05 0.36 11.67
CA ALA A 61 -2.23 0.54 10.25
C ALA A 61 -3.15 1.73 9.95
N TYR A 62 -2.83 2.50 8.90
CA TYR A 62 -3.53 3.76 8.61
C TYR A 62 -5.06 3.60 8.52
N PRO A 63 -5.66 2.57 7.90
CA PRO A 63 -7.13 2.53 7.78
C PRO A 63 -7.80 2.24 9.12
N VAL A 64 -7.11 1.53 10.03
CA VAL A 64 -7.56 1.32 11.42
C VAL A 64 -7.57 2.64 12.16
N LEU A 65 -6.50 3.43 12.05
CA LEU A 65 -6.41 4.75 12.68
C LEU A 65 -7.47 5.72 12.16
N VAL A 66 -7.62 5.84 10.84
CA VAL A 66 -8.62 6.73 10.23
C VAL A 66 -10.03 6.32 10.63
N SER A 67 -10.36 5.02 10.57
CA SER A 67 -11.69 4.53 10.94
C SER A 67 -12.01 4.82 12.41
N LYS A 68 -11.03 4.62 13.30
CA LYS A 68 -11.17 4.92 14.74
C LYS A 68 -11.44 6.41 14.98
N GLN A 69 -10.69 7.31 14.31
CA GLN A 69 -10.93 8.75 14.43
C GLN A 69 -12.30 9.16 13.88
N ALA A 70 -12.78 8.47 12.84
CA ALA A 70 -14.12 8.67 12.30
C ALA A 70 -15.26 8.13 13.20
N GLY A 71 -14.95 7.58 14.38
CA GLY A 71 -15.94 6.98 15.29
C GLY A 71 -16.44 5.61 14.85
N SER A 72 -15.68 4.91 14.00
CA SER A 72 -16.00 3.59 13.46
C SER A 72 -14.86 2.61 13.71
N ASN A 73 -15.01 1.37 13.26
CA ASN A 73 -13.98 0.34 13.38
C ASN A 73 -13.98 -0.56 12.13
N VAL A 74 -12.85 -1.21 11.91
CA VAL A 74 -12.70 -2.29 10.94
C VAL A 74 -12.44 -3.62 11.63
N SER A 75 -12.79 -4.73 10.99
CA SER A 75 -12.51 -6.08 11.47
C SER A 75 -11.51 -6.78 10.56
N TYR A 76 -10.53 -7.48 11.13
CA TYR A 76 -9.51 -8.24 10.42
C TYR A 76 -9.12 -9.49 11.20
N ASN A 77 -8.58 -10.47 10.50
CA ASN A 77 -7.91 -11.61 11.12
C ASN A 77 -6.61 -11.11 11.79
N LYS A 78 -6.48 -11.37 13.10
CA LYS A 78 -5.29 -11.00 13.87
C LYS A 78 -4.20 -12.02 13.61
N LEU A 79 -3.03 -11.57 13.17
CA LEU A 79 -1.91 -12.44 12.82
C LEU A 79 -0.89 -12.54 13.97
N LYS A 80 -0.10 -13.63 13.98
CA LYS A 80 1.07 -13.85 14.84
C LYS A 80 2.35 -13.95 14.01
N GLY A 81 2.50 -13.10 13.00
CA GLY A 81 3.35 -13.39 11.85
C GLY A 81 2.57 -14.14 10.75
N PRO A 82 3.11 -14.23 9.56
CA PRO A 82 4.44 -14.82 9.36
C PRO A 82 5.56 -13.78 9.48
N TYR A 83 6.78 -14.27 9.66
CA TYR A 83 8.05 -13.54 9.66
C TYR A 83 8.39 -12.75 10.94
N ILE A 84 9.69 -12.54 11.12
CA ILE A 84 10.36 -12.10 12.34
C ILE A 84 10.22 -10.59 12.53
N ASN A 85 9.85 -10.15 13.73
CA ASN A 85 10.01 -8.75 14.11
C ASN A 85 11.51 -8.41 14.28
N LEU A 86 12.11 -7.72 13.30
CA LEU A 86 13.52 -7.34 13.32
C LEU A 86 13.86 -6.45 14.52
N GLU A 87 12.96 -5.55 14.92
CA GLU A 87 13.18 -4.67 16.06
C GLU A 87 13.32 -5.47 17.36
N ASP A 88 12.40 -6.39 17.61
CA ASP A 88 12.40 -7.21 18.82
C ASP A 88 13.62 -8.15 18.86
N VAL A 89 14.04 -8.70 17.71
CA VAL A 89 15.27 -9.51 17.63
C VAL A 89 16.51 -8.68 17.93
N LEU A 90 16.65 -7.50 17.33
CA LEU A 90 17.82 -6.65 17.50
C LEU A 90 17.89 -6.00 18.89
N LYS A 91 16.75 -5.86 19.58
CA LYS A 91 16.69 -5.41 20.98
C LYS A 91 16.84 -6.54 22.00
N GLY A 92 16.85 -7.80 21.55
CA GLY A 92 16.94 -8.97 22.42
C GLY A 92 15.61 -9.38 23.08
N ASP A 93 14.49 -8.78 22.68
CA ASP A 93 13.15 -9.08 23.18
C ASP A 93 12.58 -10.37 22.57
N CYS A 94 13.14 -10.85 21.44
CA CYS A 94 12.72 -12.06 20.74
C CYS A 94 13.87 -13.08 20.60
N GLY A 95 13.88 -14.09 21.48
CA GLY A 95 14.81 -15.23 21.41
C GLY A 95 14.43 -16.32 20.40
N VAL A 96 15.17 -17.44 20.37
CA VAL A 96 15.03 -18.53 19.37
C VAL A 96 13.60 -19.07 19.24
N PHE A 97 12.89 -19.26 20.34
CA PHE A 97 11.51 -19.75 20.31
C PHE A 97 10.52 -18.74 19.72
N CYS A 98 10.73 -17.44 20.01
CA CYS A 98 9.94 -16.36 19.43
C CYS A 98 10.17 -16.24 17.92
N ILE A 99 11.42 -16.35 17.47
CA ILE A 99 11.80 -16.39 16.06
C ILE A 99 11.12 -17.56 15.35
N ALA A 100 11.23 -18.78 15.89
CA ALA A 100 10.63 -19.97 15.30
C ALA A 100 9.10 -19.85 15.19
N GLY A 101 8.43 -19.39 16.26
CA GLY A 101 6.99 -19.15 16.25
C GLY A 101 6.55 -18.12 15.19
N SER A 102 7.32 -17.04 15.03
CA SER A 102 7.03 -15.98 14.05
C SER A 102 7.18 -16.47 12.61
N ILE A 103 8.16 -17.34 12.30
CA ILE A 103 8.36 -17.91 10.95
C ILE A 103 7.21 -18.86 10.57
N ILE A 104 6.72 -19.66 11.53
CA ILE A 104 5.57 -20.54 11.30
C ILE A 104 4.34 -19.67 10.99
N GLY A 105 4.13 -18.62 11.79
CA GLY A 105 3.03 -17.68 11.65
C GLY A 105 1.67 -18.28 12.04
N GLY A 106 0.60 -17.53 11.79
CA GLY A 106 -0.77 -18.02 11.97
C GLY A 106 -1.74 -16.94 12.43
N ASN A 107 -2.95 -17.37 12.82
CA ASN A 107 -3.96 -16.47 13.35
C ASN A 107 -4.01 -16.51 14.90
N ASP A 108 -3.94 -15.34 15.54
CA ASP A 108 -4.29 -15.16 16.96
C ASP A 108 -5.81 -15.10 17.19
N GLY A 109 -6.53 -14.63 16.18
CA GLY A 109 -7.98 -14.54 16.23
C GLY A 109 -8.54 -14.27 14.85
N THR A 110 -9.72 -14.80 14.58
CA THR A 110 -10.34 -14.75 13.26
C THR A 110 -11.70 -14.09 13.32
N VAL A 111 -12.17 -13.64 12.17
CA VAL A 111 -13.52 -13.12 11.95
C VAL A 111 -14.15 -13.86 10.77
N GLY A 112 -15.47 -13.95 10.72
CA GLY A 112 -16.16 -14.65 9.63
C GLY A 112 -15.88 -14.03 8.26
N THR A 113 -16.17 -12.73 8.12
CA THR A 113 -15.80 -11.94 6.94
C THR A 113 -15.18 -10.63 7.43
N PRO A 114 -13.89 -10.36 7.14
CA PRO A 114 -13.24 -9.14 7.59
C PRO A 114 -13.73 -7.94 6.78
N THR A 115 -13.94 -6.79 7.42
CA THR A 115 -14.12 -5.54 6.68
C THR A 115 -12.80 -4.94 6.22
N HIS A 116 -11.69 -5.37 6.82
CA HIS A 116 -10.35 -5.04 6.39
C HIS A 116 -9.66 -6.25 5.77
N ALA A 117 -9.55 -6.24 4.44
CA ALA A 117 -8.99 -7.32 3.63
C ALA A 117 -7.60 -7.00 3.05
N GLY A 118 -6.92 -5.94 3.50
CA GLY A 118 -5.58 -5.63 3.01
C GLY A 118 -4.52 -6.68 3.37
N ILE A 119 -3.64 -7.01 2.43
CA ILE A 119 -2.67 -8.10 2.51
C ILE A 119 -1.28 -7.67 2.05
N THR A 120 -0.25 -8.00 2.83
CA THR A 120 1.16 -7.75 2.51
C THR A 120 1.53 -8.37 1.16
N GLY A 121 2.23 -7.58 0.33
CA GLY A 121 2.67 -8.00 -1.01
C GLY A 121 1.59 -7.89 -2.10
N ALA A 122 0.33 -7.62 -1.76
CA ALA A 122 -0.73 -7.53 -2.76
C ALA A 122 -0.58 -6.30 -3.68
N ASP A 123 -0.80 -6.50 -4.98
CA ASP A 123 -1.15 -5.45 -5.94
C ASP A 123 -2.63 -5.55 -6.37
N TYR A 124 -3.11 -4.75 -7.33
CA TYR A 124 -4.51 -4.82 -7.78
C TYR A 124 -4.87 -6.15 -8.46
N THR A 125 -3.90 -6.83 -9.07
CA THR A 125 -4.05 -8.20 -9.60
C THR A 125 -4.42 -9.14 -8.47
N ASN A 126 -3.65 -9.10 -7.37
CA ASN A 126 -3.92 -9.95 -6.21
C ASN A 126 -5.26 -9.60 -5.54
N ALA A 127 -5.59 -8.31 -5.44
CA ALA A 127 -6.87 -7.88 -4.87
C ALA A 127 -8.08 -8.45 -5.64
N LEU A 128 -7.95 -8.63 -6.95
CA LEU A 128 -8.98 -9.20 -7.81
C LEU A 128 -9.02 -10.72 -7.76
N TYR A 129 -7.85 -11.37 -7.82
CA TYR A 129 -7.74 -12.78 -8.21
C TYR A 129 -7.11 -13.70 -7.16
N THR A 130 -6.41 -13.18 -6.16
CA THR A 130 -5.79 -14.00 -5.11
C THR A 130 -6.70 -14.07 -3.88
N SER A 131 -7.10 -15.28 -3.48
CA SER A 131 -7.84 -15.54 -2.24
C SER A 131 -6.94 -16.16 -1.18
N GLY A 132 -7.45 -16.43 0.02
CA GLY A 132 -6.69 -17.17 1.02
C GLY A 132 -6.55 -18.67 0.75
N THR A 133 -7.21 -19.20 -0.29
CA THR A 133 -7.17 -20.63 -0.63
C THR A 133 -6.70 -20.90 -2.07
N CYS A 134 -6.46 -19.85 -2.86
CA CYS A 134 -6.12 -19.97 -4.27
C CYS A 134 -5.33 -18.76 -4.75
N GLN A 135 -4.15 -18.99 -5.32
CA GLN A 135 -3.25 -17.94 -5.82
C GLN A 135 -3.89 -17.13 -6.96
N ASP A 136 -4.61 -17.81 -7.85
CA ASP A 136 -5.39 -17.19 -8.92
C ASP A 136 -6.71 -17.96 -9.12
N ILE A 137 -7.81 -17.36 -8.68
CA ILE A 137 -9.15 -17.97 -8.78
C ILE A 137 -9.62 -18.17 -10.22
N THR A 138 -8.94 -17.58 -11.20
CA THR A 138 -9.24 -17.70 -12.63
C THR A 138 -8.36 -18.71 -13.35
N ALA A 139 -7.29 -19.20 -12.69
CA ALA A 139 -6.39 -20.17 -13.28
C ALA A 139 -7.10 -21.51 -13.55
N THR A 140 -6.86 -22.06 -14.73
CA THR A 140 -7.39 -23.35 -15.16
C THR A 140 -6.32 -24.19 -15.82
N LYS A 141 -6.41 -25.51 -15.67
CA LYS A 141 -5.58 -26.49 -16.35
C LYS A 141 -6.44 -27.54 -17.05
N TRP A 142 -5.87 -28.20 -18.04
CA TRP A 142 -6.50 -29.35 -18.69
C TRP A 142 -6.17 -30.63 -17.94
N GLU A 143 -7.20 -31.36 -17.54
CA GLU A 143 -7.06 -32.68 -16.92
C GLU A 143 -7.85 -33.74 -17.70
N LYS A 144 -7.43 -35.00 -17.53
CA LYS A 144 -8.12 -36.16 -18.09
C LYS A 144 -9.23 -36.59 -17.13
N ASP A 145 -10.48 -36.40 -17.54
CA ASP A 145 -11.66 -36.94 -16.86
C ASP A 145 -11.94 -38.34 -17.40
N TRP A 146 -11.62 -39.34 -16.60
CA TRP A 146 -11.77 -40.75 -16.97
C TRP A 146 -13.18 -41.24 -16.67
N TYR A 147 -13.81 -41.91 -17.63
CA TYR A 147 -15.17 -42.40 -17.51
C TYR A 147 -15.39 -43.69 -18.29
N TRP A 148 -16.40 -44.45 -17.87
CA TRP A 148 -16.90 -45.61 -18.61
C TRP A 148 -17.92 -45.13 -19.63
N GLU A 149 -17.58 -45.18 -20.93
CA GLU A 149 -18.54 -44.85 -22.00
C GLU A 149 -19.56 -45.98 -22.19
N THR A 150 -19.10 -47.22 -21.99
CA THR A 150 -19.91 -48.42 -21.88
C THR A 150 -19.34 -49.31 -20.77
N TRP A 151 -20.03 -50.38 -20.40
CA TRP A 151 -19.59 -51.27 -19.31
C TRP A 151 -18.24 -51.97 -19.56
N TYR A 152 -17.71 -51.96 -20.79
CA TYR A 152 -16.42 -52.58 -21.17
C TYR A 152 -15.42 -51.58 -21.77
N TRP A 153 -15.76 -50.29 -21.86
CA TRP A 153 -14.90 -49.28 -22.47
C TRP A 153 -14.62 -48.13 -21.52
N TYR A 154 -13.43 -48.15 -20.91
CA TYR A 154 -12.91 -47.07 -20.08
C TYR A 154 -12.08 -46.12 -20.94
N THR A 155 -12.49 -44.85 -20.99
CA THR A 155 -11.84 -43.83 -21.81
C THR A 155 -11.73 -42.53 -21.02
N TYR A 156 -11.20 -41.48 -21.63
CA TYR A 156 -11.14 -40.15 -21.03
C TYR A 156 -11.53 -39.07 -22.02
N ARG A 157 -11.94 -37.93 -21.48
CA ARG A 157 -12.05 -36.67 -22.20
C ARG A 157 -11.22 -35.60 -21.52
N TRP A 158 -10.76 -34.63 -22.29
CA TRP A 158 -10.09 -33.46 -21.71
C TRP A 158 -11.15 -32.50 -21.16
N VAL A 159 -10.99 -32.13 -19.90
CA VAL A 159 -11.82 -31.13 -19.23
C VAL A 159 -10.94 -30.02 -18.68
N GLN A 160 -11.45 -28.79 -18.68
CA GLN A 160 -10.82 -27.71 -17.94
C GLN A 160 -11.25 -27.79 -16.48
N VAL A 161 -10.29 -27.81 -15.59
CA VAL A 161 -10.49 -27.75 -14.14
C VAL A 161 -9.75 -26.55 -13.57
N GLN A 162 -10.14 -26.13 -12.38
CA GLN A 162 -9.47 -25.02 -11.68
C GLN A 162 -8.05 -25.43 -11.26
N ASP A 163 -7.07 -24.56 -11.54
CA ASP A 163 -5.66 -24.76 -11.17
C ASP A 163 -5.25 -23.87 -10.00
N CYS A 164 -5.89 -24.11 -8.85
CA CYS A 164 -5.62 -23.33 -7.65
C CYS A 164 -4.33 -23.78 -6.96
N GLN A 165 -3.25 -23.05 -7.25
CA GLN A 165 -2.03 -23.13 -6.44
C GLN A 165 -2.23 -22.49 -5.08
N GLU A 166 -1.48 -22.97 -4.08
CA GLU A 166 -1.55 -22.44 -2.72
C GLU A 166 -0.95 -21.02 -2.67
N PRO A 167 -1.68 -20.01 -2.16
CA PRO A 167 -1.17 -18.65 -2.06
C PRO A 167 -0.17 -18.51 -0.91
N ASP A 168 0.53 -17.38 -0.81
CA ASP A 168 1.45 -17.14 0.31
C ASP A 168 0.73 -17.06 1.66
N LYS A 169 1.50 -17.22 2.74
CA LYS A 169 0.98 -17.27 4.11
C LYS A 169 0.21 -16.00 4.54
N TYR A 170 0.53 -14.82 3.99
CA TYR A 170 -0.24 -13.60 4.31
C TYR A 170 -1.64 -13.67 3.72
N HIS A 171 -1.79 -14.14 2.49
CA HIS A 171 -3.11 -14.37 1.89
C HIS A 171 -3.85 -15.48 2.63
N GLN A 172 -3.19 -16.61 2.92
CA GLN A 172 -3.79 -17.72 3.66
C GLN A 172 -4.37 -17.30 5.01
N TYR A 173 -3.56 -16.64 5.85
CA TYR A 173 -3.99 -16.27 7.19
C TYR A 173 -4.81 -14.98 7.21
N GLY A 174 -4.56 -14.05 6.29
CA GLY A 174 -5.23 -12.76 6.23
C GLY A 174 -6.63 -12.84 5.63
N LEU A 175 -6.82 -13.60 4.54
CA LEU A 175 -8.11 -13.73 3.86
C LEU A 175 -8.84 -15.03 4.21
N ARG A 176 -8.12 -16.10 4.54
CA ARG A 176 -8.70 -17.43 4.81
C ARG A 176 -9.70 -17.81 3.70
N ASN A 177 -10.88 -18.26 4.09
CA ASN A 177 -11.93 -18.70 3.17
C ASN A 177 -12.88 -17.55 2.76
N SER A 178 -12.53 -16.28 3.03
CA SER A 178 -13.43 -15.14 2.77
C SER A 178 -13.45 -14.68 1.30
N GLY A 179 -12.57 -15.20 0.45
CA GLY A 179 -12.45 -14.83 -0.97
C GLY A 179 -11.29 -13.88 -1.25
N THR A 180 -11.25 -13.30 -2.45
CA THR A 180 -10.31 -12.23 -2.80
C THR A 180 -10.69 -10.92 -2.12
N GLN A 181 -9.78 -9.95 -2.06
CA GLN A 181 -10.07 -8.67 -1.40
C GLN A 181 -11.32 -7.98 -1.99
N ILE A 182 -11.49 -8.02 -3.31
CA ILE A 182 -12.67 -7.45 -3.99
C ILE A 182 -13.94 -8.26 -3.71
N GLN A 183 -13.88 -9.60 -3.75
CA GLN A 183 -15.03 -10.44 -3.38
C GLN A 183 -15.48 -10.18 -1.94
N ILE A 184 -14.53 -9.98 -1.02
CA ILE A 184 -14.82 -9.61 0.36
C ILE A 184 -15.54 -8.26 0.40
N MET A 185 -15.11 -7.25 -0.36
CA MET A 185 -15.81 -5.97 -0.39
C MET A 185 -17.24 -6.09 -0.93
N GLU A 186 -17.45 -6.88 -1.97
CA GLU A 186 -18.78 -7.17 -2.53
C GLU A 186 -19.71 -7.83 -1.50
N ASN A 187 -19.18 -8.75 -0.69
CA ASN A 187 -19.90 -9.43 0.38
C ASN A 187 -20.15 -8.50 1.59
N VAL A 188 -19.14 -7.74 1.99
CA VAL A 188 -19.19 -6.83 3.13
C VAL A 188 -20.12 -5.65 2.85
N ARG A 189 -20.19 -5.19 1.60
CA ARG A 189 -20.97 -4.01 1.19
C ARG A 189 -20.64 -2.79 2.06
N PRO A 190 -19.40 -2.27 2.00
CA PRO A 190 -18.98 -1.14 2.82
C PRO A 190 -19.72 0.16 2.45
N SER A 191 -19.75 1.12 3.38
CA SER A 191 -20.19 2.49 3.14
C SER A 191 -19.05 3.41 2.71
N PHE A 192 -17.82 3.08 3.12
CA PHE A 192 -16.60 3.80 2.78
C PHE A 192 -15.50 2.83 2.37
N VAL A 193 -14.74 3.14 1.32
CA VAL A 193 -13.67 2.26 0.83
C VAL A 193 -12.29 2.91 0.98
N PHE A 194 -11.37 2.24 1.68
CA PHE A 194 -9.94 2.46 1.51
C PHE A 194 -9.49 1.60 0.32
N GLY A 195 -9.08 2.27 -0.77
CA GLY A 195 -8.98 1.64 -2.09
C GLY A 195 -7.58 1.50 -2.67
N SER A 196 -6.51 1.76 -1.90
CA SER A 196 -5.13 1.80 -2.40
C SER A 196 -4.43 0.45 -2.31
N VAL A 197 -4.08 -0.13 -3.45
CA VAL A 197 -3.29 -1.39 -3.56
C VAL A 197 -2.20 -1.26 -4.64
N GLY A 198 -1.68 -0.05 -4.82
CA GLY A 198 -0.88 0.29 -6.01
C GLY A 198 0.63 0.09 -5.85
N ALA A 199 1.16 0.13 -4.62
CA ALA A 199 2.60 0.27 -4.41
C ALA A 199 3.41 -0.91 -4.98
N ASN A 200 2.88 -2.13 -4.87
CA ASN A 200 3.58 -3.35 -5.28
C ASN A 200 3.68 -3.53 -6.80
N HIS A 201 2.98 -2.74 -7.62
CA HIS A 201 3.20 -2.72 -9.07
C HIS A 201 4.58 -2.14 -9.46
N VAL A 202 5.26 -1.45 -8.55
CA VAL A 202 6.54 -0.79 -8.83
C VAL A 202 7.58 -0.99 -7.72
N LEU A 203 7.17 -1.24 -6.47
CA LEU A 203 8.07 -1.38 -5.33
C LEU A 203 9.09 -2.53 -5.49
N CYS A 204 8.69 -3.61 -6.15
CA CYS A 204 9.56 -4.74 -6.51
C CYS A 204 10.86 -4.29 -7.21
N THR A 205 10.83 -3.19 -7.97
CA THR A 205 12.04 -2.68 -8.63
C THR A 205 13.10 -2.19 -7.65
N ALA A 206 12.68 -1.55 -6.57
CA ALA A 206 13.57 -1.10 -5.51
C ALA A 206 14.11 -2.27 -4.68
N LEU A 207 13.27 -3.27 -4.41
CA LEU A 207 13.63 -4.41 -3.56
C LEU A 207 14.52 -5.43 -4.28
N ALA A 208 14.36 -5.60 -5.58
CA ALA A 208 15.11 -6.55 -6.39
C ALA A 208 16.21 -5.91 -7.25
N THR A 209 16.34 -4.57 -7.21
CA THR A 209 17.23 -3.80 -8.11
C THR A 209 17.11 -4.27 -9.57
N SER A 210 15.87 -4.39 -10.04
CA SER A 210 15.50 -4.92 -11.37
C SER A 210 14.26 -4.22 -11.91
N LEU A 211 14.05 -4.24 -13.23
CA LEU A 211 12.84 -3.72 -13.88
C LEU A 211 11.80 -4.81 -14.19
N ASP A 212 12.10 -6.08 -13.93
CA ASP A 212 11.34 -7.24 -14.44
C ASP A 212 9.87 -7.26 -14.03
N CYS A 213 9.54 -6.64 -12.91
CA CYS A 213 8.17 -6.62 -12.40
C CYS A 213 7.29 -5.52 -13.01
N LEU A 214 7.88 -4.58 -13.77
CA LEU A 214 7.15 -3.48 -14.38
C LEU A 214 6.24 -3.98 -15.50
N ASP A 215 4.94 -3.89 -15.26
CA ASP A 215 3.92 -4.35 -16.21
C ASP A 215 2.81 -3.31 -16.32
N GLU A 216 2.92 -2.44 -17.32
CA GLU A 216 1.98 -1.36 -17.53
C GLU A 216 0.62 -1.88 -17.99
N ALA A 217 0.61 -2.92 -18.83
CA ALA A 217 -0.61 -3.50 -19.33
C ALA A 217 -1.45 -4.10 -18.20
N ARG A 218 -0.79 -4.78 -17.23
CA ARG A 218 -1.45 -5.37 -16.06
C ARG A 218 -2.14 -4.32 -15.21
N PHE A 219 -1.44 -3.29 -14.73
CA PHE A 219 -2.10 -2.29 -13.87
C PHE A 219 -3.18 -1.51 -14.62
N ARG A 220 -3.00 -1.25 -15.93
CA ARG A 220 -4.03 -0.58 -16.75
C ARG A 220 -5.30 -1.40 -16.93
N LYS A 221 -5.22 -2.71 -16.78
CA LYS A 221 -6.38 -3.62 -16.79
C LYS A 221 -6.99 -3.75 -15.40
N ASP A 222 -6.15 -4.06 -14.41
CA ASP A 222 -6.60 -4.50 -13.09
C ASP A 222 -7.07 -3.35 -12.20
N ILE A 223 -6.44 -2.17 -12.30
CA ILE A 223 -6.88 -1.00 -11.54
C ILE A 223 -8.30 -0.57 -11.94
N PRO A 224 -8.62 -0.31 -13.23
CA PRO A 224 -9.99 0.02 -13.61
C PRO A 224 -11.01 -1.04 -13.25
N GLU A 225 -10.67 -2.33 -13.38
CA GLU A 225 -11.58 -3.43 -13.04
C GLU A 225 -11.89 -3.49 -11.54
N ALA A 226 -10.88 -3.36 -10.68
CA ALA A 226 -11.07 -3.30 -9.24
C ALA A 226 -11.98 -2.13 -8.84
N PHE A 227 -11.72 -0.93 -9.38
CA PHE A 227 -12.55 0.24 -9.09
C PHE A 227 -13.95 0.16 -9.71
N ARG A 228 -14.11 -0.46 -10.88
CA ARG A 228 -15.44 -0.74 -11.47
C ARG A 228 -16.27 -1.61 -10.54
N ARG A 229 -15.70 -2.70 -10.02
CA ARG A 229 -16.37 -3.60 -9.07
C ARG A 229 -16.73 -2.87 -7.78
N LEU A 230 -15.81 -2.08 -7.22
CA LEU A 230 -16.08 -1.27 -6.03
C LEU A 230 -17.21 -0.25 -6.24
N ARG A 231 -17.23 0.47 -7.37
CA ARG A 231 -18.30 1.44 -7.70
C ARG A 231 -19.68 0.77 -7.85
N ASN A 232 -19.72 -0.49 -8.27
CA ASN A 232 -20.97 -1.24 -8.39
C ASN A 232 -21.56 -1.68 -7.05
N ILE A 233 -20.81 -1.54 -5.95
CA ILE A 233 -21.32 -1.80 -4.61
C ILE A 233 -22.19 -0.61 -4.17
N SER A 234 -23.49 -0.70 -4.44
CA SER A 234 -24.53 0.32 -4.13
C SER A 234 -24.51 0.92 -2.70
N SER A 235 -23.93 0.26 -1.70
CA SER A 235 -23.81 0.81 -0.34
C SER A 235 -22.69 1.83 -0.20
N VAL A 236 -21.72 1.84 -1.12
CA VAL A 236 -20.54 2.72 -1.06
C VAL A 236 -20.98 4.15 -1.32
N ARG A 237 -20.64 5.02 -0.38
CA ARG A 237 -20.96 6.46 -0.41
C ARG A 237 -19.72 7.31 -0.63
N GLY A 238 -18.53 6.74 -0.43
CA GLY A 238 -17.26 7.39 -0.67
C GLY A 238 -16.10 6.43 -0.48
N GLY A 239 -14.90 6.93 -0.73
CA GLY A 239 -13.66 6.25 -0.48
C GLY A 239 -12.47 7.19 -0.46
N VAL A 240 -11.28 6.62 -0.26
CA VAL A 240 -10.00 7.31 -0.36
C VAL A 240 -9.00 6.44 -1.10
N VAL A 241 -8.22 7.09 -1.96
CA VAL A 241 -7.10 6.52 -2.70
C VAL A 241 -5.89 7.40 -2.44
N PHE A 242 -4.70 6.80 -2.41
CA PHE A 242 -3.45 7.54 -2.38
C PHE A 242 -2.53 7.07 -3.51
N THR A 243 -1.74 8.01 -4.03
CA THR A 243 -0.70 7.71 -5.02
C THR A 243 0.49 7.00 -4.38
N VAL A 244 1.29 6.30 -5.16
CA VAL A 244 2.50 5.64 -4.70
C VAL A 244 3.65 6.65 -4.56
N PRO A 245 4.38 6.66 -3.42
CA PRO A 245 5.60 7.46 -3.25
C PRO A 245 6.70 7.10 -4.25
N ASN A 246 7.73 7.93 -4.35
CA ASN A 246 8.90 7.58 -5.16
C ASN A 246 9.66 6.41 -4.51
N VAL A 247 9.50 5.20 -5.05
CA VAL A 247 10.11 3.98 -4.53
C VAL A 247 11.63 3.97 -4.66
N THR A 248 12.23 4.77 -5.56
CA THR A 248 13.70 4.90 -5.65
C THR A 248 14.29 5.83 -4.57
N ALA A 249 13.43 6.47 -3.78
CA ALA A 249 13.80 7.46 -2.78
C ALA A 249 13.53 7.01 -1.33
N ILE A 250 13.05 5.78 -1.13
CA ILE A 250 12.82 5.17 0.19
C ILE A 250 14.15 4.83 0.87
N ALA A 251 14.10 4.62 2.18
CA ALA A 251 15.32 4.39 2.97
C ALA A 251 16.00 3.04 2.67
N TYR A 252 15.30 2.10 2.03
CA TYR A 252 15.86 0.83 1.57
C TYR A 252 17.03 1.02 0.60
N LEU A 253 17.00 2.08 -0.22
CA LEU A 253 18.01 2.36 -1.23
C LEU A 253 18.95 3.48 -0.79
N GLU A 254 20.23 3.32 -1.11
CA GLU A 254 21.23 4.37 -0.94
C GLU A 254 22.14 4.52 -2.14
N GLN A 255 22.66 5.74 -2.31
CA GLN A 255 23.65 6.02 -3.35
C GLN A 255 24.94 5.25 -3.07
N TYR A 256 25.43 4.57 -4.09
CA TYR A 256 26.69 3.86 -4.09
C TYR A 256 27.54 4.26 -5.28
N ASN A 257 28.81 4.56 -5.00
CA ASN A 257 29.82 4.83 -6.01
C ASN A 257 30.86 3.72 -5.90
N ASP A 258 31.02 2.94 -6.97
CA ASP A 258 31.99 1.86 -7.02
C ASP A 258 33.41 2.41 -6.80
N PRO A 259 34.17 1.91 -5.81
CA PRO A 259 35.52 2.42 -5.52
C PRO A 259 36.53 2.28 -6.68
N ARG A 260 36.23 1.40 -7.65
CA ARG A 260 37.06 1.21 -8.85
C ARG A 260 36.60 2.07 -10.04
N GLY A 261 35.60 2.94 -9.84
CA GLY A 261 35.08 3.85 -10.85
C GLY A 261 34.27 3.16 -11.95
N ARG A 262 33.78 1.92 -11.74
CA ARG A 262 32.97 1.23 -12.73
C ARG A 262 31.55 1.79 -12.73
N ALA A 263 31.18 2.46 -13.82
CA ALA A 263 29.91 3.15 -13.94
C ALA A 263 28.70 2.21 -13.76
N ASN A 264 28.75 1.01 -14.36
CA ASN A 264 27.69 0.00 -14.28
C ASN A 264 27.60 -0.73 -12.92
N TYR A 265 28.44 -0.37 -11.95
CA TYR A 265 28.36 -0.84 -10.57
C TYR A 265 28.04 0.31 -9.60
N SER A 266 27.79 1.51 -10.12
CA SER A 266 27.45 2.70 -9.34
C SER A 266 25.97 3.05 -9.59
N GLY A 267 25.25 3.43 -8.55
CA GLY A 267 23.81 3.64 -8.62
C GLY A 267 23.16 3.57 -7.24
N LEU A 268 21.90 3.14 -7.20
CA LEU A 268 21.19 2.90 -5.94
C LEU A 268 21.25 1.42 -5.58
N LYS A 269 21.82 1.09 -4.42
CA LYS A 269 21.81 -0.29 -3.89
C LYS A 269 20.98 -0.41 -2.62
N ALA A 270 20.59 -1.63 -2.29
CA ALA A 270 20.01 -1.91 -0.99
C ALA A 270 20.98 -1.53 0.15
N PHE A 271 20.45 -0.92 1.22
CA PHE A 271 21.24 -0.36 2.31
C PHE A 271 22.10 -1.38 3.06
N TYR A 272 21.70 -2.66 3.02
CA TYR A 272 22.38 -3.75 3.71
C TYR A 272 23.53 -4.34 2.89
N ARG A 273 23.73 -3.97 1.63
CA ARG A 273 24.89 -4.44 0.85
C ARG A 273 26.09 -3.57 1.17
N SER A 274 27.26 -4.13 1.40
CA SER A 274 28.45 -3.27 1.59
C SER A 274 29.03 -2.81 0.24
N SER A 275 28.84 -3.60 -0.81
CA SER A 275 29.37 -3.37 -2.16
C SER A 275 28.49 -3.94 -3.27
N ALA A 276 28.82 -3.63 -4.54
CA ALA A 276 28.19 -4.23 -5.72
C ALA A 276 29.18 -5.18 -6.43
N SER A 277 28.91 -6.49 -6.35
CA SER A 277 29.68 -7.54 -7.04
C SER A 277 29.11 -7.88 -8.42
N SER A 278 27.85 -7.52 -8.70
CA SER A 278 27.17 -7.60 -10.00
C SER A 278 26.54 -6.25 -10.37
N PRO A 279 26.45 -5.89 -11.67
CA PRO A 279 25.67 -4.72 -12.10
C PRO A 279 24.21 -4.76 -11.65
N SER A 280 23.62 -5.95 -11.53
CA SER A 280 22.25 -6.15 -11.03
C SER A 280 22.05 -5.83 -9.55
N HIS A 281 23.10 -5.46 -8.81
CA HIS A 281 23.00 -5.07 -7.40
C HIS A 281 22.72 -3.58 -7.21
N VAL A 282 22.74 -2.81 -8.29
CA VAL A 282 22.43 -1.38 -8.30
C VAL A 282 21.32 -1.10 -9.29
N LEU A 283 20.52 -0.07 -9.02
CA LEU A 283 19.73 0.61 -10.04
C LEU A 283 20.55 1.76 -10.60
N ASP A 284 20.83 1.73 -11.89
CA ASP A 284 21.50 2.82 -12.58
C ASP A 284 20.56 4.01 -12.86
N ALA A 285 21.10 5.10 -13.41
CA ALA A 285 20.33 6.31 -13.69
C ALA A 285 19.21 6.10 -14.72
N ASN A 286 19.40 5.23 -15.71
CA ASN A 286 18.40 4.92 -16.74
C ASN A 286 17.28 4.05 -16.17
N GLU A 287 17.61 3.09 -15.32
CA GLU A 287 16.64 2.27 -14.60
C GLU A 287 15.80 3.15 -13.66
N VAL A 288 16.42 4.05 -12.90
CA VAL A 288 15.72 5.02 -12.06
C VAL A 288 14.78 5.92 -12.88
N ALA A 289 15.20 6.37 -14.07
CA ALA A 289 14.34 7.15 -14.97
C ALA A 289 13.16 6.33 -15.52
N THR A 290 13.38 5.05 -15.82
CA THR A 290 12.35 4.12 -16.27
C THR A 290 11.31 3.87 -15.17
N ILE A 291 11.77 3.61 -13.94
CA ILE A 291 10.91 3.46 -12.76
C ILE A 291 10.08 4.73 -12.53
N SER A 292 10.70 5.91 -12.62
CA SER A 292 10.01 7.19 -12.43
C SER A 292 8.92 7.44 -13.49
N THR A 293 9.19 7.06 -14.74
CA THR A 293 8.21 7.14 -15.83
C THR A 293 7.04 6.19 -15.59
N PHE A 294 7.31 4.94 -15.22
CA PHE A 294 6.28 3.95 -14.88
C PHE A 294 5.42 4.43 -13.70
N LEU A 295 6.06 4.89 -12.62
CA LEU A 295 5.40 5.41 -11.43
C LEU A 295 4.47 6.58 -11.76
N THR A 296 4.87 7.45 -12.67
CA THR A 296 4.02 8.57 -13.14
C THR A 296 2.75 8.06 -13.80
N LYS A 297 2.85 7.04 -14.68
CA LYS A 297 1.69 6.44 -15.34
C LYS A 297 0.77 5.74 -14.34
N LEU A 298 1.33 4.97 -13.41
CA LEU A 298 0.59 4.32 -12.33
C LEU A 298 -0.16 5.34 -11.46
N ASN A 299 0.51 6.40 -11.03
CA ASN A 299 -0.11 7.45 -10.22
C ASN A 299 -1.20 8.21 -10.97
N ASN A 300 -1.03 8.46 -12.27
CA ASN A 300 -2.08 9.05 -13.09
C ASN A 300 -3.31 8.14 -13.17
N GLU A 301 -3.12 6.83 -13.30
CA GLU A 301 -4.24 5.87 -13.29
C GLU A 301 -5.00 5.88 -11.95
N LEU A 302 -4.29 5.89 -10.82
CA LEU A 302 -4.91 6.00 -9.50
C LEU A 302 -5.68 7.31 -9.31
N LYS A 303 -5.13 8.44 -9.81
CA LYS A 303 -5.81 9.75 -9.81
C LYS A 303 -7.10 9.69 -10.64
N ASN A 304 -7.05 9.08 -11.83
CA ASN A 304 -8.20 8.92 -12.70
C ASN A 304 -9.29 8.08 -12.02
N GLN A 305 -8.94 6.95 -11.39
CA GLN A 305 -9.92 6.12 -10.69
C GLN A 305 -10.50 6.80 -9.45
N ALA A 306 -9.70 7.58 -8.72
CA ALA A 306 -10.20 8.38 -7.61
C ALA A 306 -11.25 9.40 -8.10
N ALA A 307 -10.97 10.10 -9.20
CA ALA A 307 -11.92 11.04 -9.81
C ALA A 307 -13.19 10.34 -10.31
N ALA A 308 -13.06 9.25 -11.08
CA ALA A 308 -14.18 8.49 -11.64
C ALA A 308 -15.07 7.84 -10.57
N SER A 309 -14.52 7.55 -9.38
CA SER A 309 -15.25 6.97 -8.25
C SER A 309 -15.73 8.02 -7.25
N ASN A 310 -15.47 9.30 -7.51
CA ASN A 310 -15.72 10.40 -6.56
C ASN A 310 -15.04 10.20 -5.19
N TYR A 311 -13.87 9.56 -5.17
CA TYR A 311 -13.11 9.30 -3.95
C TYR A 311 -12.20 10.48 -3.58
N ALA A 312 -11.83 10.56 -2.31
CA ALA A 312 -10.76 11.44 -1.86
C ALA A 312 -9.43 10.94 -2.43
N LEU A 313 -8.55 11.88 -2.77
CA LEU A 313 -7.22 11.57 -3.26
C LEU A 313 -6.17 12.18 -2.33
N THR A 314 -5.24 11.36 -1.86
CA THR A 314 -4.06 11.80 -1.10
C THR A 314 -2.81 11.60 -1.95
N ASP A 315 -2.12 12.68 -2.33
CA ASP A 315 -0.90 12.59 -3.13
C ASP A 315 0.31 12.22 -2.25
N ALA A 316 0.45 10.93 -1.95
CA ALA A 316 1.53 10.44 -1.09
C ALA A 316 2.91 10.64 -1.70
N LYS A 317 3.03 10.83 -3.02
CA LYS A 317 4.31 11.18 -3.64
C LYS A 317 4.75 12.57 -3.20
N VAL A 318 3.87 13.56 -3.32
CA VAL A 318 4.15 14.94 -2.88
C VAL A 318 4.43 15.00 -1.39
N ILE A 319 3.63 14.30 -0.58
CA ILE A 319 3.83 14.23 0.87
C ILE A 319 5.20 13.62 1.21
N PHE A 320 5.55 12.49 0.58
CA PHE A 320 6.82 11.83 0.82
C PHE A 320 8.02 12.72 0.44
N ASP A 321 7.96 13.35 -0.73
CA ASP A 321 9.00 14.27 -1.20
C ASP A 321 9.16 15.46 -0.23
N ASN A 322 8.05 15.99 0.30
CA ASN A 322 8.09 17.05 1.32
C ASN A 322 8.74 16.57 2.62
N ILE A 323 8.37 15.39 3.14
CA ILE A 323 8.97 14.84 4.37
C ILE A 323 10.46 14.57 4.18
N LYS A 324 10.86 14.05 3.02
CA LYS A 324 12.27 13.80 2.69
C LYS A 324 13.09 15.09 2.73
N ASN A 325 12.61 16.15 2.06
CA ASN A 325 13.34 17.40 1.90
C ASN A 325 13.28 18.29 3.15
N ASN A 326 12.08 18.49 3.70
CA ASN A 326 11.80 19.49 4.73
C ASN A 326 11.59 18.89 6.13
N GLY A 327 11.29 17.60 6.21
CA GLY A 327 10.91 16.94 7.46
C GLY A 327 9.46 17.21 7.88
N ARG A 328 8.96 16.35 8.76
CA ARG A 328 7.64 16.44 9.39
C ARG A 328 7.81 16.90 10.85
N PRO A 329 7.38 18.11 11.23
CA PRO A 329 7.46 18.57 12.61
C PRO A 329 6.68 17.65 13.56
N ILE A 330 7.29 17.31 14.69
CA ILE A 330 6.62 16.61 15.78
C ILE A 330 6.31 17.65 16.86
N THR A 331 5.04 17.90 17.16
CA THR A 331 4.64 18.97 18.08
C THR A 331 3.73 18.44 19.17
N HIS A 332 4.11 18.66 20.43
CA HIS A 332 3.25 18.42 21.58
C HIS A 332 2.23 19.56 21.74
N SER A 333 1.12 19.29 22.43
CA SER A 333 0.09 20.32 22.72
C SER A 333 0.61 21.47 23.58
N SER A 334 1.68 21.27 24.34
CA SER A 334 2.36 22.32 25.12
C SER A 334 3.29 23.22 24.29
N GLY A 335 3.43 22.98 22.99
CA GLY A 335 4.37 23.68 22.11
C GLY A 335 5.80 23.11 22.12
N TRP A 336 6.10 22.12 22.98
CA TRP A 336 7.38 21.42 22.94
C TRP A 336 7.51 20.54 21.69
N SER A 337 8.72 20.40 21.16
CA SER A 337 9.01 19.59 19.97
C SER A 337 10.33 18.84 20.13
N PRO A 338 10.38 17.53 19.83
CA PRO A 338 11.63 16.78 19.70
C PRO A 338 12.34 17.01 18.35
N GLY A 339 11.83 17.94 17.52
CA GLY A 339 12.37 18.25 16.20
C GLY A 339 11.47 17.75 15.05
N VAL A 340 12.12 17.50 13.91
CA VAL A 340 11.46 17.05 12.67
C VAL A 340 11.85 15.62 12.35
N ALA A 341 10.88 14.82 11.94
CA ALA A 341 11.12 13.48 11.41
C ALA A 341 11.38 13.51 9.92
N ARG A 342 12.30 12.68 9.42
CA ARG A 342 12.61 12.57 7.99
C ARG A 342 12.28 11.17 7.44
N ALA A 343 12.41 11.03 6.13
CA ALA A 343 12.18 9.80 5.36
C ALA A 343 13.31 8.76 5.54
N HIS A 344 13.60 8.37 6.79
CA HIS A 344 14.54 7.30 7.16
C HIS A 344 14.02 6.53 8.39
N TRP A 345 14.69 5.43 8.75
CA TRP A 345 14.46 4.80 10.07
C TRP A 345 15.10 5.65 11.17
N PRO A 346 14.51 5.75 12.37
CA PRO A 346 15.02 6.63 13.42
C PRO A 346 16.46 6.29 13.84
N LEU A 347 17.24 7.33 14.15
CA LEU A 347 18.55 7.25 14.81
C LEU A 347 18.54 8.14 16.05
N SER A 348 19.57 8.03 16.92
CA SER A 348 19.69 8.87 18.11
C SER A 348 19.62 10.36 17.74
N GLY A 349 18.66 11.08 18.34
CA GLY A 349 18.40 12.50 18.06
C GLY A 349 17.84 12.81 16.66
N LYS A 350 17.52 11.78 15.85
CA LYS A 350 17.02 11.93 14.47
C LYS A 350 15.75 11.10 14.29
N PRO A 351 14.57 11.69 14.57
CA PRO A 351 13.30 11.01 14.36
C PRO A 351 13.10 10.59 12.90
N GLY A 352 12.39 9.48 12.69
CA GLY A 352 12.19 8.88 11.37
C GLY A 352 10.80 8.29 11.21
N ILE A 353 10.34 8.18 9.97
CA ILE A 353 9.01 7.62 9.64
C ILE A 353 9.04 6.16 9.23
N PHE A 354 10.20 5.56 8.96
CA PHE A 354 10.31 4.17 8.50
C PHE A 354 10.68 3.20 9.63
N GLY A 355 10.37 1.92 9.42
CA GLY A 355 10.96 0.82 10.16
C GLY A 355 12.33 0.41 9.67
N LEU A 356 12.88 -0.61 10.32
CA LEU A 356 14.23 -1.12 10.05
C LEU A 356 14.40 -1.76 8.66
N ASP A 357 13.30 -2.09 7.99
CA ASP A 357 13.34 -2.51 6.59
C ASP A 357 13.59 -1.33 5.62
N GLY A 358 13.44 -0.08 6.05
CA GLY A 358 13.59 1.10 5.20
C GLY A 358 12.51 1.25 4.11
N VAL A 359 11.43 0.47 4.19
CA VAL A 359 10.34 0.41 3.21
C VAL A 359 9.02 0.83 3.84
N HIS A 360 8.69 0.25 5.00
CA HIS A 360 7.37 0.39 5.61
C HIS A 360 7.38 1.45 6.73
N PRO A 361 6.30 2.23 6.88
CA PRO A 361 6.21 3.21 7.93
C PRO A 361 6.21 2.55 9.31
N ASN A 362 6.88 3.18 10.27
CA ASN A 362 6.75 2.81 11.67
C ASN A 362 5.43 3.31 12.26
N ARG A 363 5.23 3.11 13.57
CA ARG A 363 4.04 3.58 14.28
C ARG A 363 3.78 5.06 14.03
N TYR A 364 4.82 5.90 14.12
CA TYR A 364 4.70 7.32 13.84
C TYR A 364 4.37 7.61 12.37
N GLY A 365 5.05 6.94 11.43
CA GLY A 365 4.80 7.07 9.99
C GLY A 365 3.36 6.74 9.59
N HIS A 366 2.75 5.71 10.21
CA HIS A 366 1.33 5.41 9.99
C HIS A 366 0.40 6.51 10.49
N ALA A 367 0.70 7.16 11.63
CA ALA A 367 -0.08 8.28 12.13
C ALA A 367 0.01 9.51 11.19
N VAL A 368 1.20 9.78 10.64
CA VAL A 368 1.39 10.82 9.62
C VAL A 368 0.55 10.51 8.38
N LEU A 369 0.63 9.30 7.83
CA LEU A 369 -0.16 8.89 6.67
C LEU A 369 -1.67 9.00 6.95
N ALA A 370 -2.13 8.49 8.09
CA ALA A 370 -3.54 8.59 8.50
C ALA A 370 -4.04 10.03 8.54
N ASN A 371 -3.23 10.97 9.06
CA ASN A 371 -3.60 12.39 9.10
C ASN A 371 -3.68 13.03 7.72
N GLU A 372 -2.81 12.67 6.77
CA GLU A 372 -2.90 13.17 5.39
C GLU A 372 -4.13 12.62 4.65
N LEU A 373 -4.51 11.37 4.93
CA LEU A 373 -5.77 10.80 4.45
C LEU A 373 -6.98 11.52 5.07
N ILE A 374 -6.97 11.73 6.38
CA ILE A 374 -8.04 12.46 7.10
C ILE A 374 -8.24 13.85 6.50
N LYS A 375 -7.16 14.60 6.24
CA LYS A 375 -7.25 15.92 5.57
C LYS A 375 -7.94 15.82 4.21
N SER A 376 -7.54 14.84 3.39
CA SER A 376 -8.10 14.63 2.06
C SER A 376 -9.59 14.23 2.12
N ILE A 377 -9.97 13.39 3.09
CA ILE A 377 -11.35 12.94 3.31
C ILE A 377 -12.22 14.11 3.80
N ASN A 378 -11.77 14.86 4.80
CA ASN A 378 -12.49 16.03 5.31
C ASN A 378 -12.74 17.05 4.19
N ALA A 379 -11.71 17.34 3.39
CA ALA A 379 -11.81 18.25 2.25
C ALA A 379 -12.78 17.73 1.16
N LYS A 380 -12.74 16.43 0.86
CA LYS A 380 -13.58 15.83 -0.20
C LYS A 380 -15.06 15.77 0.16
N TYR A 381 -15.37 15.42 1.41
CA TYR A 381 -16.75 15.10 1.83
C TYR A 381 -17.39 16.14 2.75
N GLY A 382 -16.66 17.21 3.12
CA GLY A 382 -17.18 18.24 4.03
C GLY A 382 -17.44 17.70 5.45
N VAL A 383 -16.69 16.67 5.87
CA VAL A 383 -16.76 16.07 7.21
C VAL A 383 -15.62 16.58 8.09
N ASN A 384 -15.68 16.31 9.39
CA ASN A 384 -14.67 16.74 10.36
C ASN A 384 -14.16 15.56 11.20
N ILE A 385 -13.39 14.68 10.57
CA ILE A 385 -12.68 13.60 11.26
C ILE A 385 -11.51 14.22 12.06
N PRO A 386 -11.42 14.00 13.38
CA PRO A 386 -10.30 14.47 14.19
C PRO A 386 -8.98 13.80 13.78
N SER A 387 -7.86 14.51 13.92
CA SER A 387 -6.54 13.97 13.64
C SER A 387 -6.06 13.00 14.72
N VAL A 388 -5.24 12.03 14.31
CA VAL A 388 -4.44 11.20 15.21
C VAL A 388 -3.36 12.07 15.86
N SER A 389 -3.11 11.87 17.16
CA SER A 389 -1.98 12.52 17.85
C SER A 389 -0.64 11.97 17.32
N GLU A 390 -0.02 12.71 16.41
CA GLU A 390 1.32 12.42 15.87
C GLU A 390 2.38 12.39 16.97
N TYR A 391 2.30 13.31 17.94
CA TYR A 391 3.20 13.31 19.09
C TYR A 391 3.10 12.03 19.92
N SER A 392 1.88 11.59 20.25
CA SER A 392 1.69 10.37 21.03
C SER A 392 2.14 9.14 20.24
N ALA A 393 1.89 9.11 18.93
CA ALA A 393 2.37 8.04 18.07
C ALA A 393 3.90 7.95 18.07
N TRP A 394 4.60 9.09 17.93
CA TRP A 394 6.06 9.19 18.07
C TRP A 394 6.54 8.80 19.47
N TYR A 395 5.89 9.31 20.52
CA TYR A 395 6.32 9.12 21.90
C TYR A 395 6.27 7.66 22.33
N TYR A 396 5.30 6.89 21.82
CA TYR A 396 5.19 5.46 22.10
C TYR A 396 5.76 4.57 21.00
N ASP A 397 6.44 5.14 20.01
CA ASP A 397 7.15 4.38 18.99
C ASP A 397 8.56 4.04 19.51
N THR A 398 8.78 2.75 19.73
CA THR A 398 10.01 2.23 20.32
C THR A 398 11.22 2.44 19.43
N LEU A 399 11.11 2.51 18.09
CA LEU A 399 12.24 2.90 17.25
C LEU A 399 12.54 4.39 17.37
N ASN A 400 11.53 5.25 17.49
CA ASN A 400 11.77 6.67 17.64
C ASN A 400 12.29 7.06 19.04
N ARG A 401 11.97 6.27 20.07
CA ARG A 401 12.42 6.51 21.46
C ARG A 401 13.68 5.77 21.85
N SER A 402 13.87 4.58 21.32
CA SER A 402 15.04 3.73 21.53
C SER A 402 15.49 3.17 20.18
N PRO A 403 16.14 4.01 19.34
CA PRO A 403 16.48 3.67 17.97
C PRO A 403 17.55 2.57 17.92
N VAL A 404 17.46 1.76 16.86
CA VAL A 404 18.45 0.72 16.53
C VAL A 404 19.26 1.22 15.34
N ASP A 405 20.58 1.33 15.49
CA ASP A 405 21.47 1.58 14.36
C ASP A 405 21.77 0.27 13.63
N LEU A 406 20.85 -0.13 12.74
CA LEU A 406 20.98 -1.37 11.99
C LEU A 406 22.24 -1.37 11.10
N LYS A 407 22.65 -0.22 10.55
CA LYS A 407 23.86 -0.15 9.73
C LYS A 407 25.11 -0.35 10.58
N GLY A 408 25.20 0.38 11.70
CA GLY A 408 26.27 0.17 12.67
C GLY A 408 26.30 -1.27 13.18
N PHE A 409 25.15 -1.90 13.43
CA PHE A 409 25.11 -3.32 13.80
C PHE A 409 25.71 -4.22 12.72
N LEU A 410 25.36 -4.00 11.45
CA LEU A 410 25.86 -4.80 10.33
C LEU A 410 27.36 -4.59 10.09
N SER A 411 27.90 -3.39 10.32
CA SER A 411 29.32 -3.10 10.12
C SER A 411 30.21 -3.43 11.32
N ASP A 412 29.72 -3.22 12.54
CA ASP A 412 30.59 -3.14 13.73
C ASP A 412 30.50 -4.40 14.61
N SER A 413 29.43 -5.18 14.49
CA SER A 413 29.27 -6.42 15.27
C SER A 413 29.82 -7.64 14.52
N ILE A 414 30.40 -8.60 15.24
CA ILE A 414 30.91 -9.85 14.65
C ILE A 414 29.80 -10.60 13.90
N ILE A 415 28.61 -10.70 14.51
CA ILE A 415 27.46 -11.35 13.89
C ILE A 415 27.01 -10.58 12.64
N GLY A 416 26.97 -9.25 12.71
CA GLY A 416 26.66 -8.38 11.58
C GLY A 416 27.64 -8.57 10.42
N GLN A 417 28.94 -8.64 10.70
CA GLN A 417 29.97 -8.87 9.70
C GLN A 417 29.86 -10.25 9.04
N ILE A 418 29.48 -11.29 9.79
CA ILE A 418 29.18 -12.62 9.22
C ILE A 418 27.96 -12.55 8.29
N ILE A 419 26.90 -11.85 8.71
CA ILE A 419 25.71 -11.63 7.86
C ILE A 419 26.09 -10.87 6.59
N GLN A 420 26.91 -9.81 6.70
CA GLN A 420 27.42 -9.05 5.56
C GLN A 420 28.25 -9.92 4.61
N PHE A 421 29.15 -10.75 5.13
CA PHE A 421 29.92 -11.67 4.30
C PHE A 421 29.02 -12.62 3.49
N VAL A 422 27.99 -13.17 4.12
CA VAL A 422 27.02 -14.06 3.44
C VAL A 422 26.25 -13.30 2.37
N ILE A 423 25.74 -12.10 2.69
CA ILE A 423 25.03 -11.24 1.74
C ILE A 423 25.93 -10.92 0.55
N ASP A 424 27.13 -10.40 0.77
CA ASP A 424 28.00 -9.94 -0.32
C ASP A 424 28.52 -11.09 -1.20
N THR A 425 28.57 -12.32 -0.66
CA THR A 425 29.07 -13.51 -1.36
C THR A 425 27.98 -14.26 -2.13
N PHE A 426 26.78 -14.37 -1.58
CA PHE A 426 25.76 -15.31 -2.06
C PHE A 426 24.42 -14.70 -2.47
N LEU A 427 24.14 -13.46 -2.06
CA LEU A 427 22.88 -12.77 -2.35
C LEU A 427 23.16 -11.57 -3.25
#